data_AF-A0A9D6LX82-F1
#
_entry.id   AF-A0A9D6LX82-F1
#
_cell.length_a   1.000
_cell.length_b   1.000
_cell.length_c   1.000
_cell.angle_alpha   90.00
_cell.angle_beta   90.00
_cell.angle_gamma   90.00
#
_symmetry.space_group_name_H-M   'P 1'
#
loop_
_entity.id
_entity.type
_entity.pdbx_description
1 polymer ?
#
loop_
_entity_poly.entity_id
_entity_poly.type
_entity_poly.pdbx_seq_one_letter_code
_entity_poly.pdbx_strand_id
1 'polypeptide(L)'
;MTPFRRASVVFLRGVNVGGHKAFRPAVLARELGDFDVVNVGAAGTFVVRKAIGQTMLRAEFLRRLPFKAELMICPARAVIDFVSREPFPDESSYKDVSRYVTILAKRPRTLPSFPLSHPPGDQWQVKVLGVHGRFAPSL
;
A
#
# COMPACT_ATOMS: atom_id res chain seq x y z
N MET A 1 -5.65 -21.14 -15.23
CA MET A 1 -5.67 -21.05 -13.76
C MET A 1 -5.00 -19.74 -13.37
N THR A 2 -5.74 -18.74 -12.87
CA THR A 2 -5.20 -17.37 -12.68
C THR A 2 -4.29 -17.32 -11.43
N PRO A 3 -2.98 -17.06 -11.57
CA PRO A 3 -2.00 -17.24 -10.48
C PRO A 3 -2.21 -16.31 -9.27
N PHE A 4 -2.97 -15.21 -9.42
CA PHE A 4 -3.12 -14.18 -8.39
C PHE A 4 -4.32 -14.36 -7.44
N ARG A 5 -5.16 -15.39 -7.61
CA ARG A 5 -6.45 -15.46 -6.88
C ARG A 5 -6.31 -15.54 -5.35
N ARG A 6 -5.14 -15.96 -4.84
CA ARG A 6 -4.84 -16.11 -3.40
C ARG A 6 -3.61 -15.32 -2.91
N ALA A 7 -2.98 -14.52 -3.77
CA ALA A 7 -1.83 -13.71 -3.39
C ALA A 7 -2.26 -12.50 -2.54
N SER A 8 -1.36 -12.04 -1.67
CA SER A 8 -1.55 -10.84 -0.85
C SER A 8 -0.44 -9.83 -1.12
N VAL A 9 -0.74 -8.55 -0.96
CA VAL A 9 0.23 -7.45 -0.96
C VAL A 9 0.30 -6.90 0.45
N VAL A 10 1.52 -6.72 0.96
CA VAL A 10 1.81 -6.19 2.28
C VAL A 10 2.53 -4.86 2.13
N PHE A 11 1.99 -3.82 2.77
CA PHE A 11 2.58 -2.50 2.83
C PHE A 11 2.97 -2.17 4.27
N LEU A 12 4.21 -1.74 4.47
CA LEU A 12 4.73 -1.24 5.75
C LEU A 12 4.68 0.28 5.79
N ARG A 13 4.20 0.84 6.90
CA ARG A 13 4.15 2.30 7.08
C ARG A 13 5.43 2.84 7.73
N GLY A 14 6.02 3.86 7.10
CA GLY A 14 7.06 4.71 7.71
C GLY A 14 8.33 3.95 8.09
N VAL A 15 8.73 3.00 7.25
CA VAL A 15 9.97 2.24 7.40
C VAL A 15 11.06 2.82 6.51
N ASN A 16 12.33 2.70 6.92
CA ASN A 16 13.49 3.17 6.15
C ASN A 16 13.43 4.67 5.76
N VAL A 17 12.82 5.51 6.60
CA VAL A 17 12.70 6.96 6.39
C VAL A 17 13.35 7.71 7.55
N GLY A 18 14.11 8.77 7.23
CA GLY A 18 14.74 9.64 8.24
C GLY A 18 15.66 8.91 9.22
N GLY A 19 16.27 7.79 8.84
CA GLY A 19 17.12 6.98 9.74
C GLY A 19 16.37 6.13 10.76
N HIS A 20 15.03 6.13 10.76
CA HIS A 20 14.21 5.39 11.70
C HIS A 20 13.66 4.08 11.10
N LYS A 21 13.38 3.10 11.99
CA LYS A 21 12.80 1.79 11.63
C LYS A 21 13.53 1.16 10.44
N ALA A 22 14.86 1.20 10.52
CA ALA A 22 15.74 0.68 9.50
C ALA A 22 15.70 -0.86 9.50
N PHE A 23 15.51 -1.45 8.33
CA PHE A 23 15.66 -2.88 8.09
C PHE A 23 15.97 -3.12 6.62
N ARG A 24 16.39 -4.34 6.28
CA ARG A 24 16.70 -4.73 4.89
C ARG A 24 15.52 -5.52 4.30
N PRO A 25 14.69 -4.93 3.41
CA PRO A 25 13.52 -5.63 2.88
C PRO A 25 13.85 -6.94 2.16
N ALA A 26 14.96 -6.99 1.43
CA ALA A 26 15.43 -8.21 0.76
C ALA A 26 15.76 -9.35 1.74
N VAL A 27 16.31 -9.02 2.92
CA VAL A 27 16.60 -10.01 3.97
C VAL A 27 15.29 -10.56 4.54
N LEU A 28 14.34 -9.67 4.86
CA LEU A 28 13.02 -10.09 5.34
C LEU A 28 12.29 -10.99 4.32
N ALA A 29 12.34 -10.65 3.03
CA ALA A 29 11.74 -11.47 1.98
C ALA A 29 12.37 -12.88 1.93
N ARG A 30 13.68 -12.99 2.05
CA ARG A 30 14.40 -14.28 2.11
C ARG A 30 14.03 -15.09 3.35
N GLU A 31 13.94 -14.47 4.51
CA GLU A 31 13.51 -15.13 5.77
C GLU A 31 12.05 -15.60 5.76
N LEU A 32 11.24 -15.04 4.86
CA LEU A 32 9.86 -15.43 4.60
C LEU A 32 9.73 -16.32 3.34
N GLY A 33 10.83 -16.92 2.87
CA GLY A 33 10.87 -17.71 1.64
C GLY A 33 9.82 -18.83 1.57
N ASP A 34 9.45 -19.42 2.71
CA ASP A 34 8.40 -20.46 2.79
C ASP A 34 7.01 -19.99 2.34
N PHE A 35 6.79 -18.66 2.31
CA PHE A 35 5.56 -18.02 1.84
C PHE A 35 5.69 -17.42 0.43
N ASP A 36 6.83 -17.65 -0.22
CA ASP A 36 7.13 -17.12 -1.55
C ASP A 36 6.93 -15.59 -1.62
N VAL A 37 7.63 -14.90 -0.72
CA VAL A 37 7.58 -13.44 -0.58
C VAL A 37 8.56 -12.76 -1.52
N VAL A 38 8.04 -11.82 -2.30
CA VAL A 38 8.80 -10.96 -3.21
C VAL A 38 8.80 -9.54 -2.66
N ASN A 39 9.98 -8.94 -2.57
CA ASN A 39 10.13 -7.52 -2.27
C ASN A 39 9.99 -6.69 -3.56
N VAL A 40 9.21 -5.61 -3.53
CA VAL A 40 8.97 -4.72 -4.69
C VAL A 40 9.75 -3.40 -4.59
N GLY A 41 10.45 -3.12 -3.47
CA GLY A 41 11.28 -1.91 -3.38
C GLY A 41 11.95 -1.67 -2.03
N ALA A 42 12.40 -0.44 -1.81
CA ALA A 42 13.11 -0.06 -0.57
C ALA A 42 12.17 0.28 0.60
N ALA A 43 10.94 0.72 0.31
CA ALA A 43 10.00 1.28 1.28
C ALA A 43 9.06 0.24 1.94
N GLY A 44 9.36 -1.05 1.83
CA GLY A 44 8.61 -2.10 2.56
C GLY A 44 7.28 -2.50 1.91
N THR A 45 7.27 -2.65 0.58
CA THR A 45 6.14 -3.26 -0.16
C THR A 45 6.52 -4.68 -0.58
N PHE A 46 5.66 -5.64 -0.26
CA PHE A 46 5.88 -7.06 -0.54
C PHE A 46 4.69 -7.70 -1.22
N VAL A 47 4.94 -8.66 -2.10
CA VAL A 47 3.95 -9.57 -2.67
C VAL A 47 4.17 -10.95 -2.08
N VAL A 48 3.11 -11.56 -1.57
CA VAL A 48 3.12 -12.88 -0.95
C VAL A 48 2.31 -13.79 -1.86
N ARG A 49 2.99 -14.69 -2.57
CA ARG A 49 2.36 -15.51 -3.61
C ARG A 49 1.71 -16.77 -3.06
N LYS A 50 2.22 -17.32 -1.95
CA LYS A 50 1.60 -18.47 -1.27
C LYS A 50 0.27 -18.07 -0.65
N ALA A 51 -0.72 -18.97 -0.75
CA ALA A 51 -1.99 -18.81 -0.07
C ALA A 51 -1.82 -19.02 1.45
N ILE A 52 -1.94 -17.94 2.22
CA ILE A 52 -1.82 -17.94 3.67
C ILE A 52 -2.90 -17.04 4.28
N GLY A 53 -3.41 -17.41 5.46
CA GLY A 53 -4.37 -16.60 6.19
C GLY A 53 -3.77 -15.25 6.62
N GLN A 54 -4.54 -14.18 6.52
CA GLN A 54 -4.05 -12.82 6.81
C GLN A 54 -3.51 -12.67 8.24
N THR A 55 -4.12 -13.34 9.23
CA THR A 55 -3.67 -13.32 10.64
C THR A 55 -2.29 -13.95 10.79
N MET A 56 -2.08 -15.14 10.21
CA MET A 56 -0.80 -15.82 10.23
C MET A 56 0.26 -15.00 9.50
N LEU A 57 -0.05 -14.49 8.31
CA LEU A 57 0.85 -13.64 7.55
C LEU A 57 1.28 -12.40 8.35
N ARG A 58 0.34 -11.74 9.02
CA ARG A 58 0.62 -10.59 9.87
C ARG A 58 1.56 -10.95 11.02
N ALA A 59 1.33 -12.07 11.69
CA ALA A 59 2.17 -12.55 12.77
C ALA A 59 3.60 -12.84 12.29
N GLU A 60 3.76 -13.50 11.15
CA GLU A 60 5.08 -13.86 10.59
C GLU A 60 5.90 -12.64 10.16
N PHE A 61 5.26 -11.60 9.61
CA PHE A 61 5.92 -10.32 9.33
C PHE A 61 6.34 -9.62 10.63
N LEU A 62 5.42 -9.49 11.59
CA LEU A 62 5.70 -8.77 12.84
C LEU A 62 6.79 -9.44 13.67
N ARG A 63 6.84 -10.78 13.71
CA ARG A 63 7.84 -11.53 14.46
C ARG A 63 9.27 -11.34 13.93
N ARG A 64 9.43 -11.06 12.64
CA ARG A 64 10.75 -10.90 11.99
C ARG A 64 11.22 -9.45 11.92
N LEU A 65 10.34 -8.48 12.17
CA LEU A 65 10.72 -7.07 12.15
C LEU A 65 11.38 -6.69 13.49
N PRO A 66 12.51 -5.95 13.48
CA PRO A 66 13.19 -5.53 14.70
C PRO A 66 12.49 -4.36 15.42
N PHE A 67 11.29 -3.99 14.98
CA PHE A 67 10.51 -2.87 15.51
C PHE A 67 9.01 -3.12 15.36
N LYS A 68 8.22 -2.38 16.14
CA LYS A 68 6.77 -2.33 15.97
C LYS A 68 6.42 -1.63 14.66
N ALA A 69 5.71 -2.34 13.78
CA ALA A 69 5.29 -1.84 12.48
C ALA A 69 3.78 -1.82 12.32
N GLU A 70 3.28 -0.84 11.57
CA GLU A 70 1.91 -0.87 11.05
C GLU A 70 1.93 -1.48 9.64
N LEU A 71 1.13 -2.54 9.46
CA LEU A 71 1.04 -3.31 8.22
C LEU A 71 -0.36 -3.21 7.61
N MET A 72 -0.43 -2.90 6.33
CA MET A 72 -1.66 -3.03 5.54
C MET A 72 -1.52 -4.27 4.66
N ILE A 73 -2.46 -5.22 4.81
CA ILE A 73 -2.47 -6.46 4.01
C ILE A 73 -3.73 -6.43 3.14
N CYS A 74 -3.54 -6.45 1.83
CA CYS A 74 -4.61 -6.41 0.84
C CYS A 74 -4.53 -7.65 -0.06
N PRO A 75 -5.66 -8.24 -0.50
CA PRO A 75 -5.63 -9.21 -1.59
C PRO A 75 -5.00 -8.59 -2.85
N ALA A 76 -4.12 -9.31 -3.54
CA ALA A 76 -3.50 -8.80 -4.76
C ALA A 76 -4.52 -8.41 -5.84
N ARG A 77 -5.61 -9.19 -5.95
CA ARG A 77 -6.75 -8.85 -6.82
C ARG A 77 -7.32 -7.46 -6.54
N ALA A 78 -7.39 -7.03 -5.28
CA ALA A 78 -7.95 -5.72 -4.95
C ALA A 78 -7.06 -4.57 -5.41
N VAL A 79 -5.74 -4.78 -5.46
CA VAL A 79 -4.78 -3.82 -6.03
C VAL A 79 -4.94 -3.75 -7.55
N ILE A 80 -4.99 -4.93 -8.20
CA ILE A 80 -5.19 -5.03 -9.66
C ILE A 80 -6.51 -4.38 -10.08
N ASP A 81 -7.62 -4.79 -9.46
CA ASP A 81 -8.96 -4.26 -9.73
C ASP A 81 -9.05 -2.75 -9.50
N PHE A 82 -8.27 -2.21 -8.56
CA PHE A 82 -8.20 -0.77 -8.31
C PHE A 82 -7.43 -0.04 -9.40
N VAL A 83 -6.25 -0.53 -9.77
CA VAL A 83 -5.41 0.09 -10.81
C VAL A 83 -6.08 0.02 -12.19
N SER A 84 -6.75 -1.09 -12.52
CA SER A 84 -7.45 -1.27 -13.80
C SER A 84 -8.66 -0.36 -14.01
N ARG A 85 -9.11 0.36 -12.97
CA ARG A 85 -10.19 1.35 -13.08
C ARG A 85 -9.71 2.74 -13.46
N GLU A 86 -8.40 2.90 -13.69
CA GLU A 86 -7.78 4.20 -13.99
C GLU A 86 -8.15 5.25 -12.92
N PRO A 87 -7.66 5.09 -11.67
CA PRO A 87 -8.17 5.81 -10.51
C PRO A 87 -7.79 7.30 -10.46
N PHE A 88 -7.18 7.83 -11.52
CA PHE A 88 -6.72 9.20 -11.61
C PHE A 88 -7.33 9.87 -12.87
N PRO A 89 -7.81 11.12 -12.77
CA PRO A 89 -8.36 11.86 -13.91
C PRO A 89 -7.25 12.27 -14.89
N ASP A 90 -7.61 12.69 -16.11
CA ASP A 90 -6.64 13.14 -17.13
C ASP A 90 -5.74 14.29 -16.65
N GLU A 91 -6.26 15.20 -15.82
CA GLU A 91 -5.50 16.28 -15.16
C GLU A 91 -4.26 15.78 -14.39
N SER A 92 -4.23 14.49 -14.03
CA SER A 92 -3.08 13.89 -13.35
C SER A 92 -1.87 13.68 -14.26
N SER A 93 -1.93 14.01 -15.55
CA SER A 93 -0.79 13.97 -16.48
C SER A 93 -0.04 15.30 -16.59
N TYR A 94 -0.43 16.34 -15.85
CA TYR A 94 0.31 17.60 -15.81
C TYR A 94 1.69 17.42 -15.18
N LYS A 95 2.67 18.19 -15.69
CA LYS A 95 4.10 18.04 -15.39
C LYS A 95 4.45 18.15 -13.90
N ASP A 96 3.65 18.88 -13.14
CA ASP A 96 3.89 19.17 -11.72
C ASP A 96 2.91 18.44 -10.77
N VAL A 97 2.20 17.42 -11.27
CA VAL A 97 1.23 16.64 -10.49
C VAL A 97 1.77 15.23 -10.25
N SER A 98 1.85 14.83 -8.98
CA SER A 98 2.29 13.49 -8.59
C SER A 98 1.11 12.61 -8.18
N ARG A 99 1.06 11.39 -8.72
CA ARG A 99 -0.01 10.43 -8.42
C ARG A 99 0.37 9.56 -7.24
N TYR A 100 -0.47 9.56 -6.21
CA TYR A 100 -0.29 8.71 -5.04
C TYR A 100 -1.53 7.88 -4.74
N VAL A 101 -1.31 6.73 -4.13
CA VAL A 101 -2.37 5.91 -3.56
C VAL A 101 -2.05 5.67 -2.10
N THR A 102 -2.86 6.23 -1.22
CA THR A 102 -2.78 5.94 0.20
C THR A 102 -3.50 4.64 0.51
N ILE A 103 -2.80 3.72 1.20
CA ILE A 103 -3.39 2.48 1.70
C ILE A 103 -3.88 2.69 3.12
N LEU A 104 -5.19 2.75 3.30
CA LEU A 104 -5.81 2.97 4.59
C LEU A 104 -5.70 1.71 5.47
N ALA A 105 -5.22 1.90 6.71
CA ALA A 105 -5.11 0.81 7.69
C ALA A 105 -6.46 0.15 8.00
N LYS A 106 -7.53 0.95 7.99
CA LYS A 106 -8.93 0.54 8.17
C LYS A 106 -9.80 1.25 7.13
N ARG A 107 -10.91 0.62 6.76
CA ARG A 107 -11.94 1.28 5.96
C ARG A 107 -12.60 2.39 6.79
N PRO A 108 -12.71 3.63 6.29
CA PRO A 108 -13.44 4.70 6.97
C PRO A 108 -14.90 4.33 7.15
N ARG A 109 -15.50 4.71 8.29
CA ARG A 109 -16.94 4.53 8.54
C ARG A 109 -17.77 5.61 7.88
N THR A 110 -17.25 6.82 7.85
CA THR A 110 -17.82 8.00 7.21
C THR A 110 -16.83 8.52 6.18
N LEU A 111 -17.34 9.08 5.09
CA LEU A 111 -16.54 9.66 4.03
C LEU A 111 -16.87 11.16 3.92
N PRO A 112 -15.86 12.02 3.72
CA PRO A 112 -16.10 13.41 3.34
C PRO A 112 -16.66 13.48 1.91
N SER A 113 -17.06 14.67 1.50
CA SER A 113 -17.31 14.94 0.08
C SER A 113 -15.99 14.92 -0.69
N PHE A 114 -16.01 14.39 -1.91
CA PHE A 114 -14.85 14.29 -2.79
C PHE A 114 -15.06 15.09 -4.09
N PRO A 115 -14.00 15.64 -4.71
CA PRO A 115 -12.62 15.61 -4.24
C PRO A 115 -12.39 16.48 -2.99
N LEU A 116 -11.51 16.03 -2.10
CA LEU A 116 -11.09 16.78 -0.91
C LEU A 116 -9.74 17.43 -1.20
N SER A 117 -9.71 18.76 -1.29
CA SER A 117 -8.48 19.55 -1.50
C SER A 117 -8.01 20.23 -0.22
N HIS A 118 -6.73 20.12 0.10
CA HIS A 118 -6.13 20.83 1.24
C HIS A 118 -4.61 21.09 1.07
N PRO A 119 -4.09 22.27 1.46
CA PRO A 119 -4.84 23.49 1.75
C PRO A 119 -5.61 24.00 0.51
N PRO A 120 -6.63 24.84 0.67
CA PRO A 120 -7.28 25.49 -0.46
C PRO A 120 -6.31 26.44 -1.17
N GLY A 121 -6.28 26.43 -2.50
CA GLY A 121 -5.41 27.29 -3.31
C GLY A 121 -4.76 26.54 -4.48
N ASP A 122 -3.92 27.24 -5.25
CA ASP A 122 -3.31 26.76 -6.49
C ASP A 122 -1.81 26.42 -6.37
N GLN A 123 -1.15 26.79 -5.27
CA GLN A 123 0.31 26.65 -5.14
C GLN A 123 0.78 25.30 -4.60
N TRP A 124 0.06 24.73 -3.64
CA TRP A 124 0.34 23.40 -3.09
C TRP A 124 -0.94 22.82 -2.51
N GLN A 125 -1.44 21.74 -3.09
CA GLN A 125 -2.65 21.08 -2.63
C GLN A 125 -2.48 19.57 -2.71
N VAL A 126 -2.95 18.86 -1.69
CA VAL A 126 -3.28 17.44 -1.79
C VAL A 126 -4.74 17.36 -2.19
N LYS A 127 -5.03 16.71 -3.31
CA LYS A 127 -6.40 16.47 -3.80
C LYS A 127 -6.72 14.99 -3.67
N VAL A 128 -7.40 14.60 -2.60
CA VAL A 128 -7.90 13.21 -2.45
C VAL A 128 -9.15 13.04 -3.31
N LEU A 129 -9.07 12.13 -4.28
CA LEU A 129 -10.11 11.97 -5.30
C LEU A 129 -11.28 11.11 -4.82
N GLY A 130 -11.05 10.25 -3.84
CA GLY A 130 -12.06 9.35 -3.31
C GLY A 130 -11.48 8.30 -2.38
N VAL A 131 -12.34 7.37 -1.93
CA VAL A 131 -11.93 6.18 -1.19
C VAL A 131 -12.63 4.96 -1.78
N HIS A 132 -11.84 4.03 -2.32
CA HIS A 132 -12.29 2.77 -2.90
C HIS A 132 -11.86 1.62 -2.00
N GLY A 133 -12.72 1.24 -1.06
CA GLY A 133 -12.40 0.24 -0.03
C GLY A 133 -11.33 0.74 0.94
N ARG A 134 -10.06 0.39 0.68
CA ARG A 134 -8.90 0.87 1.46
C ARG A 134 -7.92 1.72 0.64
N PHE A 135 -8.21 1.96 -0.63
CA PHE A 135 -7.35 2.74 -1.52
C PHE A 135 -7.90 4.16 -1.62
N ALA A 136 -7.06 5.15 -1.34
CA ALA A 136 -7.39 6.56 -1.47
C ALA A 136 -6.43 7.19 -2.49
N PRO A 137 -6.82 7.31 -3.78
CA PRO A 137 -6.03 8.00 -4.78
C PRO A 137 -5.98 9.50 -4.48
N SER A 138 -4.81 10.09 -4.65
CA SER A 138 -4.59 11.53 -4.50
C SER A 138 -3.61 12.07 -5.53
N LEU A 139 -3.81 13.34 -5.86
CA LEU A 139 -2.90 14.18 -6.62
C LEU A 139 -2.18 15.15 -5.68
#